data_AF-A0A7C6SI55-F1
#
_entry.id   AF-A0A7C6SI55-F1
#
_cell.length_a   1.000
_cell.length_b   1.000
_cell.length_c   1.000
_cell.angle_alpha   90.00
_cell.angle_beta   90.00
_cell.angle_gamma   90.00
#
_symmetry.space_group_name_H-M   'P 1'
#
loop_
_entity.id
_entity.type
_entity.pdbx_description
1 polymer ?
#
loop_
_entity_poly.entity_id
_entity_poly.type
_entity_poly.pdbx_seq_one_letter_code
_entity_poly.pdbx_strand_id
1 'polypeptide(L)'
;MKLINKIKLIIPMLLAVLVLTSCQVGEERYELTSYIGDSLADFQKGTGAKLVLESNDVYVMEGVVQVIASAGKINALTLLSNASEYTINGVSIGMELTQAEPLLKAVYGKEISKVINPDETASTYYYLGQNKKLYITYDLNNKVAGISYYHIASDEDVQDENVSTGELMMMVGDTRVYYNEAIIYLKSAMDHYENEYSKGIWNVDIYGDGSTFDQLLKDEIVKQITELKIIEGQAEKQGIILSEEEQTKARTYAKEHYAGLAVKDIDQYFITEELLKNVYEDNLLANKMFEIATINVDNNVPDETAKQITINHILIRNHENLTAEEGQQAFTKVQDIWEQAKVTEDFKGLAEGKSETELVEYTFGRGGGPEEYSDSFEQAAFTLKTGEISAIITTEYGWHILYCVTDFDEDATIQVKEAIIEQRRNEMFAELYSEWSSEYDVVVNNEAWNSIVLNE
;
A
#
# COMPACT_ATOMS: atom_id res chain seq x y z
N MET A 1 25.59 -24.08 9.52
CA MET A 1 25.58 -23.84 8.06
C MET A 1 24.37 -24.56 7.48
N LYS A 2 23.55 -23.89 6.66
CA LYS A 2 22.10 -24.15 6.43
C LYS A 2 21.18 -23.65 7.55
N LEU A 3 20.84 -22.37 7.47
CA LEU A 3 19.51 -21.84 7.85
C LEU A 3 19.17 -20.68 6.89
N ILE A 4 19.29 -20.96 5.59
CA ILE A 4 18.99 -20.05 4.48
C ILE A 4 17.87 -20.71 3.67
N ASN A 5 16.88 -19.93 3.24
CA ASN A 5 15.58 -20.29 2.66
C ASN A 5 14.44 -20.46 3.68
N LYS A 6 13.84 -19.34 4.11
CA LYS A 6 12.40 -19.15 4.39
C LYS A 6 12.15 -17.70 4.84
N ILE A 7 12.20 -16.76 3.89
CA ILE A 7 11.42 -15.53 3.97
C ILE A 7 10.43 -15.63 2.81
N LYS A 8 9.16 -15.87 3.15
CA LYS A 8 8.07 -15.85 2.17
C LYS A 8 7.71 -14.38 1.90
N LEU A 9 7.24 -14.06 0.70
CA LEU A 9 6.56 -12.79 0.42
C LEU A 9 5.51 -12.53 1.51
N ILE A 10 5.54 -11.34 2.12
CA ILE A 10 4.49 -10.86 3.03
C ILE A 10 3.84 -9.68 2.35
N ILE A 11 2.64 -9.88 1.81
CA ILE A 11 1.78 -8.82 1.29
C ILE A 11 1.22 -8.04 2.49
N PRO A 12 1.51 -6.72 2.65
CA PRO A 12 0.98 -5.95 3.75
C PRO A 12 -0.43 -5.40 3.44
N MET A 13 -1.35 -5.56 4.39
CA MET A 13 -2.75 -5.10 4.31
C MET A 13 -3.02 -4.04 5.40
N LEU A 14 -4.08 -3.24 5.21
CA LEU A 14 -4.75 -2.34 6.18
C LEU A 14 -4.10 -0.98 6.56
N LEU A 15 -4.83 0.14 6.39
CA LEU A 15 -5.64 0.79 7.47
C LEU A 15 -6.43 2.04 6.97
N ALA A 16 -7.62 2.30 7.52
CA ALA A 16 -8.40 3.56 7.45
C ALA A 16 -9.43 3.60 8.61
N VAL A 17 -9.73 4.76 9.23
CA VAL A 17 -11.08 5.42 9.39
C VAL A 17 -10.96 6.87 10.01
N LEU A 18 -11.75 7.86 9.51
CA LEU A 18 -12.45 9.03 10.17
C LEU A 18 -11.99 10.49 9.80
N VAL A 19 -12.80 11.38 9.16
CA VAL A 19 -14.02 12.15 9.61
C VAL A 19 -13.67 13.44 10.42
N LEU A 20 -14.15 14.70 10.17
CA LEU A 20 -15.22 15.28 9.30
C LEU A 20 -14.96 16.79 8.92
N THR A 21 -15.97 17.53 8.41
CA THR A 21 -15.90 18.88 7.73
C THR A 21 -16.50 20.10 8.48
N SER A 22 -16.15 21.35 8.10
CA SER A 22 -17.10 22.36 7.51
C SER A 22 -16.49 23.77 7.25
N CYS A 23 -17.12 24.54 6.35
CA CYS A 23 -16.57 25.72 5.65
C CYS A 23 -16.98 27.11 6.23
N GLN A 24 -16.36 28.18 5.72
CA GLN A 24 -16.94 29.55 5.67
C GLN A 24 -16.47 30.33 4.42
N VAL A 25 -17.34 31.19 3.88
CA VAL A 25 -17.19 31.90 2.59
C VAL A 25 -17.04 33.41 2.80
N GLY A 26 -16.21 34.08 1.97
CA GLY A 26 -16.25 35.55 1.88
C GLY A 26 -15.10 36.23 1.12
N GLU A 27 -15.13 36.20 -0.22
CA GLU A 27 -14.55 37.24 -1.13
C GLU A 27 -14.83 36.92 -2.62
N GLU A 28 -15.04 35.64 -2.93
CA GLU A 28 -15.17 34.99 -4.25
C GLU A 28 -16.02 35.69 -5.34
N ARG A 29 -17.00 36.54 -4.98
CA ARG A 29 -18.05 37.01 -5.91
C ARG A 29 -17.54 37.69 -7.18
N TYR A 30 -16.43 38.41 -7.09
CA TYR A 30 -15.85 39.17 -8.21
C TYR A 30 -14.62 38.48 -8.81
N GLU A 31 -14.11 37.43 -8.16
CA GLU A 31 -12.99 36.63 -8.60
C GLU A 31 -13.51 35.47 -9.45
N LEU A 32 -13.47 35.64 -10.76
CA LEU A 32 -14.16 34.72 -11.66
C LEU A 32 -13.55 33.31 -11.65
N THR A 33 -12.28 33.15 -11.25
CA THR A 33 -11.67 31.81 -11.16
C THR A 33 -12.28 30.94 -10.06
N SER A 34 -13.02 31.51 -9.10
CA SER A 34 -13.77 30.75 -8.08
C SER A 34 -14.95 29.94 -8.66
N TYR A 35 -15.44 30.32 -9.84
CA TYR A 35 -16.56 29.67 -10.54
C TYR A 35 -16.11 28.70 -11.65
N ILE A 36 -14.83 28.31 -11.68
CA ILE A 36 -14.33 27.25 -12.56
C ILE A 36 -14.87 25.90 -12.04
N GLY A 37 -15.44 25.09 -12.94
CA GLY A 37 -16.12 23.83 -12.59
C GLY A 37 -17.59 23.98 -12.17
N ASP A 38 -18.05 25.20 -11.88
CA ASP A 38 -19.44 25.49 -11.53
C ASP A 38 -20.38 25.49 -12.75
N SER A 39 -21.68 25.44 -12.49
CA SER A 39 -22.71 25.57 -13.51
C SER A 39 -22.85 27.01 -14.01
N LEU A 40 -23.26 27.19 -15.27
CA LEU A 40 -23.59 28.50 -15.83
C LEU A 40 -24.71 29.24 -15.05
N ALA A 41 -25.60 28.49 -14.38
CA ALA A 41 -26.65 29.08 -13.56
C ALA A 41 -26.08 29.66 -12.25
N ASP A 42 -25.13 28.97 -11.63
CA ASP A 42 -24.48 29.41 -10.39
C ASP A 42 -23.52 30.57 -10.66
N PHE A 43 -22.77 30.53 -11.76
CA PHE A 43 -21.94 31.66 -12.23
C PHE A 43 -22.76 32.95 -12.40
N GLN A 44 -23.86 32.91 -13.16
CA GLN A 44 -24.68 34.11 -13.40
C GLN A 44 -25.36 34.62 -12.12
N LYS A 45 -25.73 33.72 -11.22
CA LYS A 45 -26.31 34.05 -9.90
C LYS A 45 -25.28 34.66 -8.95
N GLY A 46 -24.05 34.12 -8.92
CA GLY A 46 -22.94 34.59 -8.12
C GLY A 46 -22.43 35.96 -8.60
N THR A 47 -21.90 36.00 -9.83
CA THR A 47 -21.28 37.17 -10.45
C THR A 47 -22.26 38.28 -10.84
N GLY A 48 -23.55 37.96 -10.96
CA GLY A 48 -24.58 38.86 -11.53
C GLY A 48 -24.50 39.02 -13.05
N ALA A 49 -23.56 38.34 -13.72
CA ALA A 49 -23.43 38.39 -15.17
C ALA A 49 -24.68 37.82 -15.87
N LYS A 50 -25.05 38.44 -16.99
CA LYS A 50 -26.10 37.97 -17.90
C LYS A 50 -25.43 37.57 -19.21
N LEU A 51 -25.31 36.28 -19.43
CA LEU A 51 -24.65 35.71 -20.60
C LEU A 51 -25.68 35.29 -21.65
N VAL A 52 -25.31 35.43 -22.91
CA VAL A 52 -26.07 34.94 -24.06
C VAL A 52 -25.24 33.89 -24.78
N LEU A 53 -25.85 32.78 -25.18
CA LEU A 53 -25.17 31.76 -26.01
C LEU A 53 -24.83 32.37 -27.38
N GLU A 54 -23.55 32.36 -27.75
CA GLU A 54 -23.07 32.91 -29.02
C GLU A 54 -22.78 31.79 -30.04
N SER A 55 -22.11 30.72 -29.58
CA SER A 55 -21.82 29.50 -30.36
C SER A 55 -21.60 28.31 -29.42
N ASN A 56 -21.38 27.09 -29.95
CA ASN A 56 -21.25 25.84 -29.18
C ASN A 56 -20.48 26.00 -27.86
N ASP A 57 -21.15 25.82 -26.73
CA ASP A 57 -20.64 25.96 -25.35
C ASP A 57 -20.00 27.32 -24.98
N VAL A 58 -20.06 28.33 -25.87
CA VAL A 58 -19.52 29.68 -25.68
C VAL A 58 -20.66 30.67 -25.37
N TYR A 59 -20.56 31.31 -24.20
CA TYR A 59 -21.53 32.24 -23.66
C TYR A 59 -20.88 33.61 -23.40
N VAL A 60 -21.51 34.70 -23.84
CA VAL A 60 -20.90 36.04 -23.84
C VAL A 60 -21.81 37.08 -23.20
N MET A 61 -21.21 37.97 -22.40
CA MET A 61 -21.70 39.33 -22.15
C MET A 61 -20.87 40.29 -23.00
N GLU A 62 -21.50 40.94 -23.97
CA GLU A 62 -20.85 41.73 -25.02
C GLU A 62 -19.84 42.76 -24.46
N GLY A 63 -18.57 42.63 -24.86
CA GLY A 63 -17.47 43.50 -24.44
C GLY A 63 -17.01 43.38 -22.98
N VAL A 64 -17.61 42.49 -22.19
CA VAL A 64 -17.29 42.30 -20.76
C VAL A 64 -16.65 40.92 -20.52
N VAL A 65 -17.39 39.83 -20.66
CA VAL A 65 -16.88 38.50 -20.33
C VAL A 65 -17.37 37.44 -21.31
N GLN A 66 -16.46 36.59 -21.75
CA GLN A 66 -16.75 35.35 -22.47
C GLN A 66 -16.47 34.17 -21.54
N VAL A 67 -17.37 33.19 -21.55
CA VAL A 67 -17.32 31.97 -20.74
C VAL A 67 -17.47 30.78 -21.67
N ILE A 68 -16.62 29.76 -21.51
CA ILE A 68 -16.78 28.46 -22.17
C ILE A 68 -17.22 27.45 -21.11
N ALA A 69 -18.29 26.70 -21.38
CA ALA A 69 -18.91 25.80 -20.43
C ALA A 69 -19.27 24.43 -21.07
N SER A 70 -18.27 23.58 -21.24
CA SER A 70 -18.44 22.22 -21.77
C SER A 70 -19.11 21.30 -20.76
N ALA A 71 -19.98 20.39 -21.23
CA ALA A 71 -20.77 19.46 -20.39
C ALA A 71 -21.57 20.15 -19.24
N GLY A 72 -21.84 21.45 -19.36
CA GLY A 72 -22.55 22.24 -18.35
C GLY A 72 -21.69 22.82 -17.22
N LYS A 73 -20.36 22.61 -17.25
CA LYS A 73 -19.39 23.17 -16.28
C LYS A 73 -18.46 24.18 -16.95
N ILE A 74 -18.11 25.25 -16.24
CA ILE A 74 -17.24 26.30 -16.78
C ILE A 74 -15.77 25.84 -16.80
N ASN A 75 -15.11 25.92 -17.96
CA ASN A 75 -13.70 25.56 -18.16
C ASN A 75 -12.83 26.70 -18.70
N ALA A 76 -13.40 27.78 -19.29
CA ALA A 76 -12.60 28.94 -19.65
C ALA A 76 -13.36 30.27 -19.46
N LEU A 77 -12.59 31.32 -19.20
CA LEU A 77 -13.05 32.67 -18.89
C LEU A 77 -12.17 33.67 -19.63
N THR A 78 -12.75 34.67 -20.28
CA THR A 78 -12.01 35.78 -20.88
C THR A 78 -12.65 37.10 -20.50
N LEU A 79 -11.87 37.96 -19.83
CA LEU A 79 -12.22 39.34 -19.53
C LEU A 79 -11.80 40.25 -20.68
N LEU A 80 -12.75 41.03 -21.17
CA LEU A 80 -12.65 41.96 -22.28
C LEU A 80 -12.62 43.41 -21.77
N SER A 81 -12.37 44.37 -22.67
CA SER A 81 -12.00 45.76 -22.32
C SER A 81 -12.96 46.52 -21.39
N ASN A 82 -14.22 46.10 -21.26
CA ASN A 82 -15.22 46.79 -20.43
C ASN A 82 -15.45 46.11 -19.06
N ALA A 83 -14.58 45.18 -18.64
CA ALA A 83 -14.80 44.29 -17.50
C ALA A 83 -14.06 44.68 -16.21
N SER A 84 -13.94 45.98 -15.93
CA SER A 84 -13.17 46.50 -14.79
C SER A 84 -13.70 46.12 -13.39
N GLU A 85 -14.92 45.57 -13.30
CA GLU A 85 -15.56 45.15 -12.04
C GLU A 85 -15.25 43.69 -11.65
N TYR A 86 -14.54 42.94 -12.50
CA TYR A 86 -14.20 41.53 -12.30
C TYR A 86 -12.69 41.32 -12.25
N THR A 87 -12.25 40.29 -11.52
CA THR A 87 -10.85 39.84 -11.47
C THR A 87 -10.69 38.40 -11.95
N ILE A 88 -9.48 38.11 -12.44
CA ILE A 88 -8.93 36.77 -12.61
C ILE A 88 -7.64 36.73 -11.81
N ASN A 89 -7.60 35.89 -10.76
CA ASN A 89 -6.54 35.81 -9.76
C ASN A 89 -6.11 37.19 -9.21
N GLY A 90 -7.09 38.03 -8.89
CA GLY A 90 -6.89 39.39 -8.36
C GLY A 90 -6.52 40.45 -9.40
N VAL A 91 -6.30 40.09 -10.67
CA VAL A 91 -5.97 41.03 -11.76
C VAL A 91 -7.23 41.45 -12.52
N SER A 92 -7.39 42.76 -12.75
CA SER A 92 -8.51 43.35 -13.48
C SER A 92 -8.07 44.16 -14.70
N ILE A 93 -9.02 44.44 -15.59
CA ILE A 93 -8.81 45.28 -16.77
C ILE A 93 -8.45 46.71 -16.35
N GLY A 94 -7.42 47.28 -16.97
CA GLY A 94 -6.87 48.60 -16.68
C GLY A 94 -5.79 48.65 -15.59
N MET A 95 -5.51 47.52 -14.91
CA MET A 95 -4.42 47.40 -13.93
C MET A 95 -3.05 47.63 -14.59
N GLU A 96 -2.15 48.33 -13.90
CA GLU A 96 -0.76 48.52 -14.37
C GLU A 96 0.03 47.21 -14.31
N LEU A 97 0.92 46.96 -15.26
CA LEU A 97 1.81 45.78 -15.27
C LEU A 97 2.59 45.62 -13.94
N THR A 98 3.05 46.71 -13.34
CA THR A 98 3.78 46.72 -12.06
C THR A 98 2.91 46.33 -10.85
N GLN A 99 1.58 46.35 -11.00
CA GLN A 99 0.61 45.90 -9.99
C GLN A 99 0.12 44.47 -10.28
N ALA A 100 -0.02 44.11 -11.55
CA ALA A 100 -0.42 42.77 -11.97
C ALA A 100 0.70 41.74 -11.77
N GLU A 101 1.94 42.05 -12.15
CA GLU A 101 3.08 41.12 -12.09
C GLU A 101 3.28 40.48 -10.71
N PRO A 102 3.24 41.19 -9.56
CA PRO A 102 3.37 40.57 -8.25
C PRO A 102 2.24 39.58 -7.90
N LEU A 103 0.99 39.90 -8.29
CA LEU A 103 -0.18 39.05 -8.05
C LEU A 103 -0.08 37.75 -8.86
N LEU A 104 0.27 37.88 -10.14
CA LEU A 104 0.48 36.76 -11.04
C LEU A 104 1.66 35.91 -10.58
N LYS A 105 2.74 36.54 -10.11
CA LYS A 105 3.92 35.84 -9.60
C LYS A 105 3.63 35.02 -8.34
N ALA A 106 2.71 35.46 -7.50
CA ALA A 106 2.25 34.68 -6.35
C ALA A 106 1.43 33.44 -6.75
N VAL A 107 0.81 33.41 -7.94
CA VAL A 107 -0.12 32.36 -8.37
C VAL A 107 0.43 31.45 -9.48
N TYR A 108 1.40 31.94 -10.27
CA TYR A 108 1.96 31.28 -11.46
C TYR A 108 3.51 31.31 -11.51
N GLY A 109 4.19 32.00 -10.58
CA GLY A 109 5.63 32.20 -10.69
C GLY A 109 6.00 33.15 -11.84
N LYS A 110 7.04 32.81 -12.61
CA LYS A 110 7.52 33.69 -13.69
C LYS A 110 6.73 33.45 -14.99
N GLU A 111 6.53 34.50 -15.79
CA GLU A 111 6.01 34.39 -17.15
C GLU A 111 6.85 33.43 -18.01
N ILE A 112 6.18 32.55 -18.75
CA ILE A 112 6.80 31.54 -19.62
C ILE A 112 7.24 32.17 -20.94
N SER A 113 6.44 33.07 -21.49
CA SER A 113 6.79 33.82 -22.70
C SER A 113 6.09 35.17 -22.78
N LYS A 114 6.69 36.07 -23.56
CA LYS A 114 6.12 37.35 -23.96
C LYS A 114 6.10 37.42 -25.49
N VAL A 115 4.92 37.63 -26.07
CA VAL A 115 4.74 37.87 -27.50
C VAL A 115 4.37 39.33 -27.69
N ILE A 116 5.01 40.01 -28.65
CA ILE A 116 4.61 41.35 -29.10
C ILE A 116 3.74 41.15 -30.34
N ASN A 117 2.60 41.84 -30.41
CA ASN A 117 1.71 41.71 -31.57
C ASN A 117 2.40 42.20 -32.85
N PRO A 118 2.05 41.68 -34.05
CA PRO A 118 2.71 42.06 -35.31
C PRO A 118 2.58 43.54 -35.71
N ASP A 119 1.66 44.28 -35.08
CA ASP A 119 1.46 45.72 -35.24
C ASP A 119 2.13 46.56 -34.12
N GLU A 120 2.85 45.91 -33.21
CA GLU A 120 3.50 46.47 -32.00
C GLU A 120 2.55 47.19 -31.02
N THR A 121 1.22 47.08 -31.19
CA THR A 121 0.23 47.85 -30.39
C THR A 121 -0.05 47.26 -29.01
N ALA A 122 0.33 46.01 -28.77
CA ALA A 122 0.13 45.31 -27.52
C ALA A 122 1.16 44.18 -27.34
N SER A 123 1.29 43.69 -26.11
CA SER A 123 2.09 42.50 -25.82
C SER A 123 1.36 41.54 -24.89
N THR A 124 1.33 40.27 -25.27
CA THR A 124 0.66 39.19 -24.55
C THR A 124 1.68 38.36 -23.78
N TYR A 125 1.49 38.27 -22.47
CA TYR A 125 2.28 37.50 -21.54
C TYR A 125 1.56 36.18 -21.28
N TYR A 126 2.30 35.07 -21.32
CA TYR A 126 1.79 33.74 -21.07
C TYR A 126 2.32 33.19 -19.75
N TYR A 127 1.41 32.72 -18.91
CA TYR A 127 1.67 32.07 -17.63
C TYR A 127 1.04 30.68 -17.65
N LEU A 128 1.78 29.70 -17.12
CA LEU A 128 1.33 28.32 -16.94
C LEU A 128 1.38 28.00 -15.45
N GLY A 129 0.26 27.50 -14.91
CA GLY A 129 0.18 26.90 -13.59
C GLY A 129 -0.46 25.52 -13.70
N GLN A 130 -0.34 24.71 -12.64
CA GLN A 130 -0.57 23.26 -12.65
C GLN A 130 -1.70 22.78 -13.59
N ASN A 131 -2.96 23.21 -13.39
CA ASN A 131 -4.08 22.86 -14.27
C ASN A 131 -4.72 24.08 -14.96
N LYS A 132 -3.93 25.11 -15.27
CA LYS A 132 -4.43 26.41 -15.76
C LYS A 132 -3.45 27.19 -16.63
N LYS A 133 -3.94 27.72 -17.76
CA LYS A 133 -3.21 28.62 -18.66
C LYS A 133 -3.80 30.02 -18.55
N LEU A 134 -2.95 31.02 -18.43
CA LEU A 134 -3.35 32.41 -18.34
C LEU A 134 -2.58 33.25 -19.36
N TYR A 135 -3.33 33.99 -20.17
CA TYR A 135 -2.81 34.98 -21.10
C TYR A 135 -3.25 36.37 -20.65
N ILE A 136 -2.30 37.29 -20.53
CA ILE A 136 -2.59 38.69 -20.21
C ILE A 136 -2.02 39.57 -21.30
N THR A 137 -2.90 40.33 -21.95
CA THR A 137 -2.53 41.30 -22.98
C THR A 137 -2.42 42.67 -22.36
N TYR A 138 -1.26 43.32 -22.52
CA TYR A 138 -1.00 44.70 -22.12
C TYR A 138 -1.01 45.63 -23.33
N ASP A 139 -1.58 46.83 -23.17
CA ASP A 139 -1.55 47.90 -24.19
C ASP A 139 -0.18 48.62 -24.26
N LEU A 140 -0.06 49.60 -25.17
CA LEU A 140 1.11 50.48 -25.30
C LEU A 140 1.48 51.25 -24.01
N ASN A 141 0.56 51.36 -23.05
CA ASN A 141 0.78 52.04 -21.76
C ASN A 141 1.18 51.05 -20.65
N ASN A 142 1.31 49.76 -20.95
CA ASN A 142 1.49 48.65 -20.00
C ASN A 142 0.30 48.42 -19.05
N LYS A 143 -0.92 48.75 -19.48
CA LYS A 143 -2.17 48.43 -18.76
C LYS A 143 -2.78 47.14 -19.29
N VAL A 144 -3.35 46.33 -18.41
CA VAL A 144 -4.09 45.12 -18.78
C VAL A 144 -5.28 45.48 -19.68
N ALA A 145 -5.24 45.04 -20.93
CA ALA A 145 -6.26 45.28 -21.96
C ALA A 145 -7.19 44.06 -22.18
N GLY A 146 -6.75 42.87 -21.77
CA GLY A 146 -7.52 41.63 -21.82
C GLY A 146 -6.86 40.52 -21.02
N ILE A 147 -7.67 39.61 -20.48
CA ILE A 147 -7.22 38.45 -19.70
C ILE A 147 -7.97 37.22 -20.20
N SER A 148 -7.27 36.16 -20.59
CA SER A 148 -7.88 34.88 -20.97
C SER A 148 -7.33 33.77 -20.07
N TYR A 149 -8.20 33.23 -19.22
CA TYR A 149 -7.95 32.11 -18.34
C TYR A 149 -8.59 30.85 -18.91
N TYR A 150 -7.80 29.79 -19.00
CA TYR A 150 -8.26 28.46 -19.37
C TYR A 150 -7.94 27.52 -18.23
N HIS A 151 -8.95 26.94 -17.61
CA HIS A 151 -8.76 25.68 -16.90
C HIS A 151 -8.42 24.64 -17.96
N ILE A 152 -7.30 23.94 -17.79
CA ILE A 152 -7.00 22.78 -18.61
C ILE A 152 -7.94 21.69 -18.08
N ALA A 153 -8.93 21.34 -18.88
CA ALA A 153 -10.02 20.47 -18.46
C ALA A 153 -9.60 19.00 -18.56
N SER A 154 -9.18 18.49 -17.41
CA SER A 154 -8.94 17.08 -17.13
C SER A 154 -10.21 16.21 -17.32
N ASP A 155 -10.47 15.71 -18.53
CA ASP A 155 -11.21 14.44 -18.67
C ASP A 155 -10.23 13.23 -18.71
N GLU A 156 -8.96 13.50 -19.05
CA GLU A 156 -7.81 12.58 -18.88
C GLU A 156 -6.74 13.19 -17.93
N ASP A 157 -6.58 14.52 -17.87
CA ASP A 157 -5.53 15.21 -17.07
C ASP A 157 -5.75 15.18 -15.52
N VAL A 158 -6.44 14.18 -14.95
CA VAL A 158 -6.52 13.97 -13.48
C VAL A 158 -5.40 13.04 -13.01
N GLN A 159 -4.91 12.14 -13.88
CA GLN A 159 -4.13 10.98 -13.43
C GLN A 159 -2.60 11.10 -13.45
N ASP A 160 -1.98 12.14 -14.05
CA ASP A 160 -0.52 12.09 -14.36
C ASP A 160 0.35 13.19 -13.69
N GLU A 161 0.04 14.49 -13.84
CA GLU A 161 0.99 15.59 -13.51
C GLU A 161 1.25 15.88 -12.01
N ASN A 162 0.84 14.99 -11.09
CA ASN A 162 1.28 15.05 -9.68
C ASN A 162 1.65 13.68 -9.09
N VAL A 163 1.74 12.67 -9.96
CA VAL A 163 2.18 11.31 -9.63
C VAL A 163 3.68 11.15 -9.93
N SER A 164 4.20 11.91 -10.91
CA SER A 164 5.57 11.82 -11.42
C SER A 164 6.51 12.96 -10.98
N THR A 165 6.63 13.25 -9.68
CA THR A 165 7.39 14.41 -9.17
C THR A 165 8.77 14.01 -8.61
N GLY A 166 9.82 14.65 -9.13
CA GLY A 166 11.21 14.48 -8.67
C GLY A 166 12.06 13.71 -9.67
N GLU A 167 13.13 13.06 -9.19
CA GLU A 167 14.01 12.27 -10.04
C GLU A 167 13.34 10.95 -10.47
N LEU A 168 13.66 10.47 -11.67
CA LEU A 168 13.23 9.15 -12.15
C LEU A 168 14.03 8.07 -11.39
N MET A 169 13.34 7.28 -10.58
CA MET A 169 13.96 6.27 -9.71
C MET A 169 14.09 4.93 -10.43
N MET A 170 13.08 4.52 -11.19
CA MET A 170 13.12 3.30 -11.99
C MET A 170 12.11 3.31 -13.14
N MET A 171 12.32 2.40 -14.09
CA MET A 171 11.37 2.04 -15.15
C MET A 171 11.11 0.54 -15.10
N VAL A 172 9.86 0.15 -15.37
CA VAL A 172 9.37 -1.23 -15.41
C VAL A 172 8.57 -1.39 -16.70
N GLY A 173 9.22 -1.90 -17.75
CA GLY A 173 8.71 -1.76 -19.12
C GLY A 173 8.59 -0.28 -19.49
N ASP A 174 7.41 0.15 -19.94
CA ASP A 174 7.11 1.55 -20.25
C ASP A 174 6.71 2.38 -19.02
N THR A 175 6.35 1.75 -17.90
CA THR A 175 5.93 2.42 -16.66
C THR A 175 7.12 3.07 -15.95
N ARG A 176 6.93 4.29 -15.45
CA ARG A 176 7.98 5.10 -14.80
C ARG A 176 7.61 5.38 -13.35
N VAL A 177 8.57 5.20 -12.45
CA VAL A 177 8.42 5.44 -11.01
C VAL A 177 9.36 6.58 -10.61
N TYR A 178 8.78 7.59 -9.98
CA TYR A 178 9.46 8.83 -9.59
C TYR A 178 9.67 8.90 -8.07
N TYR A 179 10.52 9.82 -7.64
CA TYR A 179 10.96 9.95 -6.25
C TYR A 179 9.80 10.07 -5.25
N ASN A 180 8.80 10.91 -5.56
CA ASN A 180 7.59 11.11 -4.76
C ASN A 180 6.74 9.84 -4.56
N GLU A 181 6.66 8.96 -5.55
CA GLU A 181 5.98 7.67 -5.43
C GLU A 181 6.81 6.72 -4.55
N ALA A 182 8.07 6.55 -4.90
CA ALA A 182 8.92 5.56 -4.25
C ALA A 182 9.20 5.86 -2.77
N ILE A 183 9.22 7.15 -2.40
CA ILE A 183 9.37 7.58 -1.01
C ILE A 183 8.13 7.30 -0.14
N ILE A 184 6.92 7.14 -0.72
CA ILE A 184 5.71 6.71 0.02
C ILE A 184 5.88 5.28 0.53
N TYR A 185 6.28 4.35 -0.34
CA TYR A 185 6.55 2.97 0.03
C TYR A 185 7.65 2.89 1.10
N LEU A 186 8.75 3.62 0.88
CA LEU A 186 9.88 3.66 1.79
C LEU A 186 9.52 4.26 3.16
N LYS A 187 8.78 5.37 3.21
CA LYS A 187 8.32 5.98 4.48
C LYS A 187 7.32 5.10 5.22
N SER A 188 6.37 4.48 4.52
CA SER A 188 5.40 3.57 5.13
C SER A 188 6.09 2.38 5.81
N ALA A 189 7.14 1.84 5.18
CA ALA A 189 7.95 0.78 5.77
C ALA A 189 8.85 1.29 6.92
N MET A 190 9.45 2.49 6.79
CA MET A 190 10.22 3.11 7.87
C MET A 190 9.38 3.29 9.14
N ASP A 191 8.18 3.84 9.02
CA ASP A 191 7.30 4.08 10.16
C ASP A 191 6.89 2.77 10.83
N HIS A 192 6.66 1.70 10.06
CA HIS A 192 6.42 0.37 10.63
C HIS A 192 7.62 -0.14 11.44
N TYR A 193 8.83 -0.11 10.87
CA TYR A 193 10.04 -0.59 11.55
C TYR A 193 10.51 0.31 12.71
N GLU A 194 10.30 1.64 12.66
CA GLU A 194 10.64 2.52 13.79
C GLU A 194 9.66 2.39 14.98
N ASN A 195 8.43 1.94 14.74
CA ASN A 195 7.47 1.63 15.81
C ASN A 195 7.79 0.30 16.53
N GLU A 196 8.23 -0.73 15.79
CA GLU A 196 8.59 -2.05 16.36
C GLU A 196 10.03 -2.09 16.93
N TYR A 197 10.94 -1.29 16.38
CA TYR A 197 12.35 -1.25 16.75
C TYR A 197 12.77 0.14 17.27
N SER A 198 13.93 0.63 16.86
CA SER A 198 14.41 1.97 17.18
C SER A 198 15.17 2.56 15.99
N LYS A 199 15.25 3.89 15.91
CA LYS A 199 15.96 4.63 14.84
C LYS A 199 17.41 4.19 14.58
N GLY A 200 18.04 3.45 15.50
CA GLY A 200 19.36 2.86 15.30
C GLY A 200 19.40 1.67 14.33
N ILE A 201 18.25 1.07 14.00
CA ILE A 201 18.17 -0.17 13.20
C ILE A 201 18.79 -0.02 11.81
N TRP A 202 18.67 1.15 11.20
CA TRP A 202 19.07 1.42 9.81
C TRP A 202 20.54 1.09 9.51
N ASN A 203 21.44 1.31 10.48
CA ASN A 203 22.88 1.07 10.31
C ASN A 203 23.33 -0.33 10.78
N VAL A 204 22.40 -1.24 11.08
CA VAL A 204 22.72 -2.59 11.55
C VAL A 204 22.97 -3.50 10.35
N ASP A 205 24.16 -4.09 10.29
CA ASP A 205 24.44 -5.24 9.45
C ASP A 205 23.90 -6.50 10.16
N ILE A 206 22.76 -7.00 9.68
CA ILE A 206 22.06 -8.16 10.26
C ILE A 206 22.73 -9.49 9.88
N TYR A 207 23.38 -9.53 8.71
CA TYR A 207 23.90 -10.78 8.13
C TYR A 207 25.41 -10.97 8.31
N GLY A 208 26.14 -9.92 8.71
CA GLY A 208 27.58 -9.91 8.88
C GLY A 208 28.36 -9.87 7.56
N ASP A 209 27.70 -9.44 6.47
CA ASP A 209 28.27 -9.38 5.11
C ASP A 209 28.60 -7.95 4.63
N GLY A 210 28.30 -6.95 5.46
CA GLY A 210 28.50 -5.53 5.18
C GLY A 210 27.24 -4.80 4.69
N SER A 211 26.14 -5.51 4.41
CA SER A 211 24.88 -4.89 3.98
C SER A 211 24.10 -4.36 5.18
N THR A 212 23.87 -3.06 5.24
CA THR A 212 23.09 -2.41 6.31
C THR A 212 21.58 -2.61 6.10
N PHE A 213 20.80 -2.52 7.18
CA PHE A 213 19.35 -2.64 7.11
C PHE A 213 18.69 -1.58 6.23
N ASP A 214 19.26 -0.37 6.12
CA ASP A 214 18.78 0.64 5.17
C ASP A 214 18.91 0.17 3.71
N GLN A 215 20.00 -0.52 3.38
CA GLN A 215 20.26 -1.07 2.04
C GLN A 215 19.34 -2.26 1.75
N LEU A 216 19.12 -3.14 2.74
CA LEU A 216 18.17 -4.25 2.64
C LEU A 216 16.73 -3.76 2.43
N LEU A 217 16.28 -2.76 3.19
CA LEU A 217 14.94 -2.18 3.02
C LEU A 217 14.80 -1.53 1.63
N LYS A 218 15.80 -0.76 1.20
CA LYS A 218 15.84 -0.15 -0.14
C LYS A 218 15.70 -1.17 -1.26
N ASP A 219 16.43 -2.28 -1.18
CA ASP A 219 16.35 -3.35 -2.20
C ASP A 219 14.97 -4.02 -2.19
N GLU A 220 14.33 -4.16 -1.02
CA GLU A 220 12.99 -4.74 -0.89
C GLU A 220 11.90 -3.82 -1.46
N ILE A 221 11.97 -2.51 -1.20
CA ILE A 221 11.04 -1.52 -1.80
C ILE A 221 11.15 -1.50 -3.33
N VAL A 222 12.34 -1.63 -3.90
CA VAL A 222 12.52 -1.75 -5.37
C VAL A 222 11.83 -3.00 -5.90
N LYS A 223 11.95 -4.16 -5.22
CA LYS A 223 11.23 -5.38 -5.61
C LYS A 223 9.72 -5.20 -5.51
N GLN A 224 9.22 -4.67 -4.40
CA GLN A 224 7.80 -4.44 -4.17
C GLN A 224 7.18 -3.56 -5.27
N ILE A 225 7.83 -2.44 -5.60
CA ILE A 225 7.38 -1.55 -6.68
C ILE A 225 7.44 -2.27 -8.03
N THR A 226 8.50 -3.03 -8.30
CA THR A 226 8.63 -3.84 -9.53
C THR A 226 7.48 -4.84 -9.66
N GLU A 227 7.17 -5.57 -8.58
CA GLU A 227 6.08 -6.53 -8.51
C GLU A 227 4.73 -5.85 -8.81
N LEU A 228 4.43 -4.74 -8.13
CA LEU A 228 3.20 -3.98 -8.34
C LEU A 228 3.02 -3.53 -9.80
N LYS A 229 4.04 -2.89 -10.41
CA LYS A 229 3.94 -2.39 -11.80
C LYS A 229 3.86 -3.49 -12.85
N ILE A 230 4.48 -4.66 -12.61
CA ILE A 230 4.33 -5.83 -13.48
C ILE A 230 2.93 -6.41 -13.36
N ILE A 231 2.39 -6.51 -12.15
CA ILE A 231 1.03 -7.03 -11.92
C ILE A 231 -0.03 -6.07 -12.50
N GLU A 232 0.13 -4.75 -12.34
CA GLU A 232 -0.69 -3.70 -12.96
C GLU A 232 -0.75 -3.85 -14.48
N GLY A 233 0.40 -3.90 -15.15
CA GLY A 233 0.46 -4.05 -16.60
C GLY A 233 -0.09 -5.39 -17.12
N GLN A 234 -0.06 -6.44 -16.30
CA GLN A 234 -0.73 -7.71 -16.63
C GLN A 234 -2.24 -7.67 -16.40
N ALA A 235 -2.71 -6.92 -15.40
CA ALA A 235 -4.13 -6.64 -15.21
C ALA A 235 -4.71 -5.89 -16.43
N GLU A 236 -4.01 -4.86 -16.92
CA GLU A 236 -4.38 -4.14 -18.16
C GLU A 236 -4.47 -5.08 -19.36
N LYS A 237 -3.43 -5.88 -19.63
CA LYS A 237 -3.40 -6.88 -20.73
C LYS A 237 -4.59 -7.85 -20.67
N GLN A 238 -5.07 -8.17 -19.47
CA GLN A 238 -6.18 -9.09 -19.23
C GLN A 238 -7.55 -8.38 -19.12
N GLY A 239 -7.59 -7.05 -19.17
CA GLY A 239 -8.82 -6.25 -19.01
C GLY A 239 -9.38 -6.26 -17.58
N ILE A 240 -8.53 -6.52 -16.58
CA ILE A 240 -8.90 -6.58 -15.17
C ILE A 240 -8.72 -5.20 -14.56
N ILE A 241 -9.84 -4.60 -14.14
CA ILE A 241 -9.90 -3.25 -13.55
C ILE A 241 -10.53 -3.28 -12.16
N LEU A 242 -10.23 -2.27 -11.34
CA LEU A 242 -10.93 -2.02 -10.08
C LEU A 242 -12.39 -1.59 -10.32
N SER A 243 -13.30 -2.15 -9.53
CA SER A 243 -14.70 -1.73 -9.46
C SER A 243 -14.87 -0.39 -8.76
N GLU A 244 -16.02 0.27 -8.94
CA GLU A 244 -16.33 1.54 -8.26
C GLU A 244 -16.21 1.46 -6.74
N GLU A 245 -16.51 0.30 -6.13
CA GLU A 245 -16.34 0.07 -4.69
C GLU A 245 -14.86 0.02 -4.29
N GLU A 246 -14.03 -0.70 -5.05
CA GLU A 246 -12.59 -0.83 -4.79
C GLU A 246 -11.86 0.51 -4.98
N GLN A 247 -12.16 1.24 -6.07
CA GLN A 247 -11.63 2.60 -6.26
C GLN A 247 -12.10 3.57 -5.16
N THR A 248 -13.33 3.42 -4.67
CA THR A 248 -13.83 4.25 -3.56
C THR A 248 -13.12 3.90 -2.25
N LYS A 249 -12.76 2.63 -2.02
CA LYS A 249 -11.88 2.23 -0.91
C LYS A 249 -10.50 2.87 -1.05
N ALA A 250 -9.86 2.79 -2.21
CA ALA A 250 -8.56 3.44 -2.46
C ALA A 250 -8.60 4.96 -2.19
N ARG A 251 -9.57 5.67 -2.75
CA ARG A 251 -9.80 7.11 -2.48
C ARG A 251 -9.99 7.41 -0.99
N THR A 252 -10.66 6.51 -0.26
CA THR A 252 -10.86 6.68 1.19
C THR A 252 -9.56 6.47 1.97
N TYR A 253 -8.82 5.39 1.69
CA TYR A 253 -7.49 5.12 2.28
C TYR A 253 -6.52 6.27 2.01
N ALA A 254 -6.44 6.73 0.76
CA ALA A 254 -5.56 7.81 0.32
C ALA A 254 -5.81 9.12 1.06
N LYS A 255 -7.09 9.52 1.14
CA LYS A 255 -7.50 10.75 1.80
C LYS A 255 -7.21 10.76 3.30
N GLU A 256 -7.43 9.63 3.97
CA GLU A 256 -7.17 9.51 5.40
C GLU A 256 -5.68 9.44 5.71
N HIS A 257 -4.90 8.71 4.91
CA HIS A 257 -3.43 8.74 4.97
C HIS A 257 -2.93 10.18 4.77
N TYR A 258 -3.35 10.85 3.70
CA TYR A 258 -2.96 12.22 3.38
C TYR A 258 -3.26 13.20 4.51
N ALA A 259 -4.44 13.08 5.16
CA ALA A 259 -4.83 13.90 6.30
C ALA A 259 -4.00 13.62 7.58
N GLY A 260 -3.37 12.43 7.68
CA GLY A 260 -2.47 12.05 8.77
C GLY A 260 -1.01 12.48 8.58
N LEU A 261 -0.59 12.81 7.35
CA LEU A 261 0.79 13.19 7.06
C LEU A 261 1.16 14.55 7.66
N ALA A 262 2.42 14.68 8.09
CA ALA A 262 2.95 15.98 8.50
C ALA A 262 3.15 16.88 7.28
N VAL A 263 2.77 18.16 7.39
CA VAL A 263 2.89 19.15 6.30
C VAL A 263 4.33 19.26 5.77
N LYS A 264 5.35 19.11 6.65
CA LYS A 264 6.76 19.06 6.24
C LYS A 264 7.01 17.94 5.21
N ASP A 265 6.45 16.76 5.43
CA ASP A 265 6.69 15.59 4.59
C ASP A 265 5.88 15.68 3.28
N ILE A 266 4.66 16.23 3.33
CA ILE A 266 3.88 16.61 2.13
C ILE A 266 4.69 17.56 1.23
N ASP A 267 5.22 18.65 1.80
CA ASP A 267 6.00 19.65 1.08
C ASP A 267 7.38 19.14 0.63
N GLN A 268 8.05 18.32 1.44
CA GLN A 268 9.41 17.80 1.18
C GLN A 268 9.42 16.71 0.10
N TYR A 269 8.40 15.86 0.08
CA TYR A 269 8.33 14.69 -0.80
C TYR A 269 7.33 14.84 -1.95
N PHE A 270 6.61 15.97 -2.01
CA PHE A 270 5.56 16.25 -3.00
C PHE A 270 4.46 15.17 -3.03
N ILE A 271 4.12 14.63 -1.84
CA ILE A 271 3.05 13.65 -1.69
C ILE A 271 1.71 14.34 -1.92
N THR A 272 0.79 13.67 -2.62
CA THR A 272 -0.55 14.19 -2.92
C THR A 272 -1.62 13.13 -2.64
N GLU A 273 -2.86 13.55 -2.40
CA GLU A 273 -4.00 12.63 -2.23
C GLU A 273 -4.19 11.73 -3.47
N GLU A 274 -3.95 12.27 -4.67
CA GLU A 274 -4.05 11.53 -5.95
C GLU A 274 -2.93 10.49 -6.09
N LEU A 275 -1.69 10.84 -5.76
CA LEU A 275 -0.56 9.90 -5.75
C LEU A 275 -0.77 8.77 -4.74
N LEU A 276 -1.22 9.10 -3.52
CA LEU A 276 -1.59 8.08 -2.53
C LEU A 276 -2.73 7.20 -3.02
N LYS A 277 -3.73 7.78 -3.72
CA LYS A 277 -4.83 7.01 -4.33
C LYS A 277 -4.29 6.03 -5.35
N ASN A 278 -3.40 6.42 -6.24
CA ASN A 278 -2.79 5.51 -7.21
C ASN A 278 -2.02 4.39 -6.51
N VAL A 279 -1.20 4.70 -5.49
CA VAL A 279 -0.53 3.67 -4.66
C VAL A 279 -1.53 2.69 -4.02
N TYR A 280 -2.67 3.17 -3.51
CA TYR A 280 -3.71 2.27 -2.99
C TYR A 280 -4.47 1.51 -4.08
N GLU A 281 -4.67 2.08 -5.26
CA GLU A 281 -5.27 1.40 -6.42
C GLU A 281 -4.34 0.28 -6.93
N ASP A 282 -3.04 0.50 -7.05
CA ASP A 282 -2.03 -0.51 -7.39
C ASP A 282 -2.08 -1.71 -6.43
N ASN A 283 -2.09 -1.43 -5.11
CA ASN A 283 -2.12 -2.47 -4.09
C ASN A 283 -3.45 -3.24 -4.09
N LEU A 284 -4.60 -2.57 -4.29
CA LEU A 284 -5.89 -3.26 -4.43
C LEU A 284 -5.95 -4.08 -5.73
N LEU A 285 -5.35 -3.59 -6.82
CA LEU A 285 -5.31 -4.27 -8.10
C LEU A 285 -4.41 -5.50 -8.05
N ALA A 286 -3.27 -5.42 -7.35
CA ALA A 286 -2.39 -6.55 -7.12
C ALA A 286 -3.06 -7.66 -6.29
N ASN A 287 -3.75 -7.29 -5.19
CA ASN A 287 -4.58 -8.23 -4.42
C ASN A 287 -5.68 -8.86 -5.29
N LYS A 288 -6.36 -8.06 -6.12
CA LYS A 288 -7.40 -8.54 -7.03
C LYS A 288 -6.85 -9.49 -8.10
N MET A 289 -5.65 -9.21 -8.63
CA MET A 289 -4.95 -10.10 -9.56
C MET A 289 -4.57 -11.42 -8.90
N PHE A 290 -4.10 -11.41 -7.65
CA PHE A 290 -3.84 -12.63 -6.88
C PHE A 290 -5.12 -13.47 -6.73
N GLU A 291 -6.24 -12.85 -6.33
CA GLU A 291 -7.54 -13.52 -6.22
C GLU A 291 -8.01 -14.14 -7.55
N ILE A 292 -7.97 -13.36 -8.65
CA ILE A 292 -8.43 -13.83 -9.96
C ILE A 292 -7.50 -14.91 -10.55
N ALA A 293 -6.19 -14.71 -10.48
CA ALA A 293 -5.22 -15.65 -11.04
C ALA A 293 -5.25 -17.01 -10.32
N THR A 294 -5.48 -17.01 -9.00
CA THR A 294 -5.46 -18.21 -8.16
C THR A 294 -6.84 -18.85 -7.94
N ILE A 295 -7.92 -18.31 -8.52
CA ILE A 295 -9.31 -18.76 -8.29
C ILE A 295 -9.55 -20.26 -8.63
N ASN A 296 -8.74 -20.82 -9.53
CA ASN A 296 -8.82 -22.21 -9.98
C ASN A 296 -7.78 -23.14 -9.31
N VAL A 297 -7.15 -22.70 -8.21
CA VAL A 297 -6.23 -23.54 -7.42
C VAL A 297 -6.93 -24.83 -6.97
N ASP A 298 -6.18 -25.93 -6.86
CA ASP A 298 -6.72 -27.14 -6.24
C ASP A 298 -7.00 -26.88 -4.75
N ASN A 299 -8.28 -26.78 -4.39
CA ASN A 299 -8.75 -26.62 -3.02
C ASN A 299 -9.03 -27.97 -2.32
N ASN A 300 -8.85 -29.10 -3.00
CA ASN A 300 -9.03 -30.42 -2.40
C ASN A 300 -7.78 -30.82 -1.60
N VAL A 301 -7.89 -30.68 -0.27
CA VAL A 301 -6.87 -31.13 0.67
C VAL A 301 -7.38 -32.36 1.42
N PRO A 302 -6.83 -33.57 1.14
CA PRO A 302 -7.22 -34.79 1.83
C PRO A 302 -7.00 -34.72 3.34
N ASP A 303 -7.92 -35.32 4.11
CA ASP A 303 -7.76 -35.42 5.56
C ASP A 303 -6.45 -36.09 5.95
N GLU A 304 -5.99 -37.11 5.23
CA GLU A 304 -4.70 -37.78 5.52
C GLU A 304 -3.48 -36.82 5.48
N THR A 305 -3.56 -35.72 4.72
CA THR A 305 -2.49 -34.72 4.61
C THR A 305 -2.61 -33.61 5.65
N ALA A 306 -3.84 -33.19 5.99
CA ALA A 306 -4.08 -32.06 6.91
C ALA A 306 -4.43 -32.46 8.34
N LYS A 307 -4.78 -33.73 8.59
CA LYS A 307 -5.25 -34.24 9.88
C LYS A 307 -4.29 -33.89 11.00
N GLN A 308 -4.81 -33.17 11.98
CA GLN A 308 -4.17 -32.93 13.26
C GLN A 308 -4.69 -33.93 14.31
N ILE A 309 -3.82 -34.36 15.20
CA ILE A 309 -4.17 -35.05 16.44
C ILE A 309 -3.74 -34.17 17.62
N THR A 310 -4.48 -34.22 18.72
CA THR A 310 -4.10 -33.53 19.96
C THR A 310 -3.83 -34.56 21.04
N ILE A 311 -2.65 -34.49 21.64
CA ILE A 311 -2.16 -35.45 22.64
C ILE A 311 -1.61 -34.71 23.86
N ASN A 312 -1.73 -35.34 25.02
CA ASN A 312 -0.93 -35.00 26.20
C ASN A 312 0.22 -35.99 26.34
N HIS A 313 1.36 -35.57 26.88
CA HIS A 313 2.49 -36.46 27.16
C HIS A 313 3.17 -36.19 28.49
N ILE A 314 3.79 -37.25 29.03
CA ILE A 314 4.67 -37.20 30.19
C ILE A 314 6.05 -37.66 29.74
N LEU A 315 7.04 -36.76 29.78
CA LEU A 315 8.45 -37.09 29.60
C LEU A 315 9.10 -37.28 30.97
N ILE A 316 9.78 -38.41 31.18
CA ILE A 316 10.77 -38.59 32.25
C ILE A 316 12.13 -38.75 31.58
N ARG A 317 13.06 -37.84 31.86
CA ARG A 317 14.33 -37.75 31.15
C ARG A 317 15.26 -38.89 31.54
N ASN A 318 15.94 -39.44 30.55
CA ASN A 318 17.05 -40.35 30.79
C ASN A 318 18.33 -39.51 30.93
N HIS A 319 18.81 -39.30 32.16
CA HIS A 319 20.06 -38.57 32.37
C HIS A 319 21.25 -39.34 31.79
N GLU A 320 22.19 -38.66 31.14
CA GLU A 320 23.40 -39.33 30.65
C GLU A 320 24.22 -39.89 31.83
N ASN A 321 24.73 -41.12 31.67
CA ASN A 321 25.56 -41.85 32.63
C ASN A 321 24.84 -42.41 33.88
N LEU A 322 23.54 -42.68 33.84
CA LEU A 322 22.89 -43.49 34.90
C LEU A 322 23.61 -44.85 35.06
N THR A 323 23.88 -45.25 36.30
CA THR A 323 24.25 -46.63 36.61
C THR A 323 23.07 -47.58 36.37
N ALA A 324 23.33 -48.89 36.27
CA ALA A 324 22.28 -49.89 36.08
C ALA A 324 21.22 -49.87 37.20
N GLU A 325 21.59 -49.47 38.42
CA GLU A 325 20.67 -49.34 39.54
C GLU A 325 19.79 -48.08 39.43
N GLU A 326 20.39 -46.93 39.11
CA GLU A 326 19.64 -45.67 38.91
C GLU A 326 18.72 -45.74 37.67
N GLY A 327 19.16 -46.38 36.58
CA GLY A 327 18.33 -46.64 35.40
C GLY A 327 17.13 -47.53 35.72
N GLN A 328 17.31 -48.57 36.56
CA GLN A 328 16.20 -49.41 37.00
C GLN A 328 15.23 -48.65 37.92
N GLN A 329 15.72 -47.76 38.79
CA GLN A 329 14.88 -46.89 39.63
C GLN A 329 14.09 -45.88 38.80
N ALA A 330 14.73 -45.24 37.80
CA ALA A 330 14.08 -44.32 36.87
C ALA A 330 12.98 -45.03 36.06
N PHE A 331 13.26 -46.22 35.51
CA PHE A 331 12.25 -47.00 34.80
C PHE A 331 11.09 -47.43 35.72
N THR A 332 11.36 -47.78 36.97
CA THR A 332 10.31 -48.11 37.97
C THR A 332 9.40 -46.88 38.22
N LYS A 333 9.97 -45.67 38.37
CA LYS A 333 9.20 -44.41 38.46
C LYS A 333 8.29 -44.21 37.23
N VAL A 334 8.79 -44.50 36.03
CA VAL A 334 8.00 -44.43 34.78
C VAL A 334 6.86 -45.45 34.77
N GLN A 335 7.11 -46.69 35.22
CA GLN A 335 6.07 -47.71 35.34
C GLN A 335 4.97 -47.30 36.34
N ASP A 336 5.35 -46.76 37.51
CA ASP A 336 4.38 -46.26 38.50
C ASP A 336 3.51 -45.12 37.94
N ILE A 337 4.09 -44.20 37.16
CA ILE A 337 3.36 -43.12 36.48
C ILE A 337 2.45 -43.69 35.38
N TRP A 338 2.90 -44.69 34.63
CA TRP A 338 2.11 -45.35 33.60
C TRP A 338 0.89 -46.10 34.15
N GLU A 339 1.02 -46.78 35.29
CA GLU A 339 -0.14 -47.40 35.96
C GLU A 339 -1.10 -46.35 36.52
N GLN A 340 -0.61 -45.21 37.04
CA GLN A 340 -1.46 -44.08 37.42
C GLN A 340 -2.20 -43.47 36.22
N ALA A 341 -1.52 -43.31 35.09
CA ALA A 341 -2.09 -42.77 33.86
C ALA A 341 -3.29 -43.60 33.36
N LYS A 342 -3.22 -44.94 33.40
CA LYS A 342 -4.32 -45.82 32.95
C LYS A 342 -5.64 -45.65 33.69
N VAL A 343 -5.61 -45.06 34.88
CA VAL A 343 -6.77 -44.95 35.78
C VAL A 343 -7.10 -43.51 36.18
N THR A 344 -6.37 -42.52 35.67
CA THR A 344 -6.67 -41.11 35.94
C THR A 344 -7.81 -40.62 35.05
N GLU A 345 -8.71 -39.83 35.62
CA GLU A 345 -9.71 -39.06 34.87
C GLU A 345 -9.13 -37.73 34.35
N ASP A 346 -8.00 -37.29 34.89
CA ASP A 346 -7.25 -36.11 34.47
C ASP A 346 -5.79 -36.50 34.17
N PHE A 347 -5.51 -36.77 32.89
CA PHE A 347 -4.15 -37.01 32.44
C PHE A 347 -3.34 -35.71 32.34
N LYS A 348 -3.99 -34.57 32.08
CA LYS A 348 -3.29 -33.29 31.89
C LYS A 348 -2.69 -32.81 33.21
N GLY A 349 -3.46 -32.78 34.29
CA GLY A 349 -2.95 -32.49 35.64
C GLY A 349 -1.92 -33.51 36.13
N LEU A 350 -2.02 -34.78 35.73
CA LEU A 350 -0.98 -35.79 35.98
C LEU A 350 0.32 -35.44 35.23
N ALA A 351 0.22 -35.02 33.96
CA ALA A 351 1.36 -34.62 33.16
C ALA A 351 2.03 -33.35 33.70
N GLU A 352 1.27 -32.28 33.95
CA GLU A 352 1.74 -31.03 34.57
C GLU A 352 2.44 -31.28 35.92
N GLY A 353 1.96 -32.26 36.71
CA GLY A 353 2.52 -32.61 38.01
C GLY A 353 3.66 -33.65 38.02
N LYS A 354 3.99 -34.29 36.89
CA LYS A 354 4.96 -35.40 36.81
C LYS A 354 5.98 -35.32 35.67
N SER A 355 5.68 -34.57 34.62
CA SER A 355 6.54 -34.44 33.44
C SER A 355 7.77 -33.58 33.73
N GLU A 356 8.86 -33.88 33.05
CA GLU A 356 10.16 -33.17 33.12
C GLU A 356 10.37 -32.29 31.88
N THR A 357 9.25 -31.80 31.32
CA THR A 357 9.15 -30.75 30.30
C THR A 357 7.96 -29.84 30.62
N GLU A 358 8.05 -28.58 30.19
CA GLU A 358 7.01 -27.55 30.43
C GLU A 358 5.83 -27.69 29.45
N LEU A 359 6.09 -28.14 28.22
CA LEU A 359 5.07 -28.31 27.18
C LEU A 359 4.54 -29.75 27.20
N VAL A 360 3.40 -29.95 27.86
CA VAL A 360 2.78 -31.27 28.07
C VAL A 360 1.67 -31.62 27.07
N GLU A 361 1.24 -30.68 26.24
CA GLU A 361 0.16 -30.84 25.26
C GLU A 361 0.68 -30.44 23.87
N TYR A 362 0.36 -31.25 22.85
CA TYR A 362 0.74 -31.00 21.46
C TYR A 362 -0.42 -31.27 20.51
N THR A 363 -0.61 -30.38 19.55
CA THR A 363 -1.47 -30.58 18.38
C THR A 363 -0.60 -30.62 17.13
N PHE A 364 -0.61 -31.71 16.38
CA PHE A 364 0.25 -31.87 15.20
C PHE A 364 -0.27 -32.86 14.15
N GLY A 365 0.23 -32.68 12.92
CA GLY A 365 0.03 -33.56 11.77
C GLY A 365 1.19 -34.52 11.56
N ARG A 366 1.03 -35.46 10.61
CA ARG A 366 2.07 -36.43 10.26
C ARG A 366 3.31 -35.73 9.68
N GLY A 367 4.49 -36.04 10.20
CA GLY A 367 5.75 -35.34 9.91
C GLY A 367 5.88 -33.96 10.58
N GLY A 368 4.93 -33.60 11.45
CA GLY A 368 4.93 -32.36 12.24
C GLY A 368 5.02 -32.59 13.74
N GLY A 369 5.37 -33.80 14.19
CA GLY A 369 5.65 -34.07 15.60
C GLY A 369 6.83 -33.24 16.13
N PRO A 370 6.99 -33.11 17.45
CA PRO A 370 8.08 -32.33 18.04
C PRO A 370 9.45 -32.85 17.59
N GLU A 371 10.31 -31.97 17.05
CA GLU A 371 11.66 -32.37 16.58
C GLU A 371 12.50 -33.01 17.70
N GLU A 372 12.23 -32.68 18.96
CA GLU A 372 12.84 -33.30 20.13
C GLU A 372 12.47 -34.79 20.30
N TYR A 373 11.36 -35.29 19.75
CA TYR A 373 10.86 -36.62 20.07
C TYR A 373 10.75 -37.48 18.80
N SER A 374 11.82 -38.25 18.58
CA SER A 374 12.05 -39.20 17.47
C SER A 374 10.80 -39.93 16.96
N ASP A 375 10.79 -40.34 15.67
CA ASP A 375 9.74 -41.06 14.94
C ASP A 375 8.83 -42.00 15.75
N SER A 376 9.34 -42.71 16.75
CA SER A 376 8.57 -43.59 17.64
C SER A 376 7.48 -42.85 18.47
N PHE A 377 7.70 -41.59 18.83
CA PHE A 377 6.71 -40.73 19.51
C PHE A 377 5.53 -40.43 18.58
N GLU A 378 5.81 -39.92 17.38
CA GLU A 378 4.80 -39.64 16.36
C GLU A 378 4.04 -40.93 15.98
N GLN A 379 4.75 -42.03 15.69
CA GLN A 379 4.14 -43.30 15.33
C GLN A 379 3.20 -43.83 16.40
N ALA A 380 3.57 -43.70 17.68
CA ALA A 380 2.70 -44.07 18.79
C ALA A 380 1.48 -43.15 18.86
N ALA A 381 1.66 -41.83 18.79
CA ALA A 381 0.58 -40.84 18.82
C ALA A 381 -0.47 -41.09 17.73
N PHE A 382 -0.05 -41.31 16.48
CA PHE A 382 -0.94 -41.60 15.34
C PHE A 382 -1.57 -43.00 15.37
N THR A 383 -1.15 -43.89 16.27
CA THR A 383 -1.76 -45.20 16.46
C THR A 383 -2.93 -45.15 17.45
N LEU A 384 -2.91 -44.22 18.41
CA LEU A 384 -3.94 -44.10 19.45
C LEU A 384 -5.29 -43.62 18.92
N LYS A 385 -6.35 -44.01 19.63
CA LYS A 385 -7.69 -43.41 19.55
C LYS A 385 -7.95 -42.43 20.67
N THR A 386 -8.88 -41.51 20.44
CA THR A 386 -9.40 -40.58 21.46
C THR A 386 -9.69 -41.30 22.78
N GLY A 387 -9.01 -40.89 23.85
CA GLY A 387 -9.09 -41.50 25.19
C GLY A 387 -8.10 -42.64 25.48
N GLU A 388 -7.31 -43.09 24.50
CA GLU A 388 -6.31 -44.16 24.69
C GLU A 388 -4.96 -43.65 25.19
N ILE A 389 -4.22 -44.54 25.87
CA ILE A 389 -2.90 -44.29 26.45
C ILE A 389 -1.89 -45.22 25.78
N SER A 390 -0.70 -44.68 25.46
CA SER A 390 0.37 -45.46 24.83
C SER A 390 0.99 -46.49 25.77
N ALA A 391 1.73 -47.45 25.20
CA ALA A 391 2.81 -48.09 25.94
C ALA A 391 3.89 -47.05 26.32
N ILE A 392 4.78 -47.40 27.25
CA ILE A 392 5.97 -46.58 27.54
C ILE A 392 6.87 -46.57 26.29
N ILE A 393 7.02 -45.39 25.68
CA ILE A 393 7.89 -45.17 24.52
C ILE A 393 9.27 -44.80 25.04
N THR A 394 10.33 -45.31 24.44
CA THR A 394 11.72 -44.93 24.76
C THR A 394 12.30 -44.15 23.59
N THR A 395 12.88 -42.99 23.90
CA THR A 395 13.58 -42.08 22.96
C THR A 395 14.97 -41.79 23.51
N GLU A 396 15.81 -41.07 22.77
CA GLU A 396 17.11 -40.61 23.30
C GLU A 396 16.97 -39.59 24.45
N TYR A 397 15.85 -38.87 24.52
CA TYR A 397 15.56 -37.88 25.55
C TYR A 397 15.02 -38.50 26.86
N GLY A 398 14.49 -39.73 26.79
CA GLY A 398 13.92 -40.43 27.93
C GLY A 398 12.70 -41.27 27.58
N TRP A 399 11.85 -41.49 28.58
CA TRP A 399 10.62 -42.25 28.47
C TRP A 399 9.41 -41.35 28.34
N HIS A 400 8.52 -41.69 27.41
CA HIS A 400 7.28 -40.97 27.14
C HIS A 400 6.07 -41.85 27.39
N ILE A 401 5.03 -41.25 27.96
CA ILE A 401 3.69 -41.82 28.06
C ILE A 401 2.75 -40.82 27.40
N LEU A 402 1.98 -41.25 26.40
CA LEU A 402 1.05 -40.39 25.66
C LEU A 402 -0.39 -40.71 26.06
N TYR A 403 -1.25 -39.69 26.05
CA TYR A 403 -2.70 -39.81 26.08
C TYR A 403 -3.28 -39.05 24.89
N CYS A 404 -4.15 -39.71 24.12
CA CYS A 404 -4.79 -39.08 22.98
C CYS A 404 -6.01 -38.27 23.42
N VAL A 405 -5.91 -36.93 23.39
CA VAL A 405 -7.02 -36.03 23.71
C VAL A 405 -8.06 -36.06 22.61
N THR A 406 -7.62 -36.02 21.34
CA THR A 406 -8.44 -36.37 20.19
C THR A 406 -7.57 -36.94 19.07
N ASP A 407 -8.01 -38.03 18.44
CA ASP A 407 -7.39 -38.58 17.23
C ASP A 407 -7.92 -37.91 15.95
N PHE A 408 -8.67 -36.82 16.05
CA PHE A 408 -9.00 -35.89 14.96
C PHE A 408 -9.39 -34.52 15.54
N ASP A 409 -8.48 -33.55 15.45
CA ASP A 409 -8.74 -32.16 15.85
C ASP A 409 -9.31 -31.39 14.65
N GLU A 410 -10.62 -31.12 14.65
CA GLU A 410 -11.33 -30.57 13.48
C GLU A 410 -10.89 -29.13 13.17
N ASP A 411 -10.83 -28.25 14.18
CA ASP A 411 -10.45 -26.85 14.02
C ASP A 411 -8.99 -26.71 13.54
N ALA A 412 -8.06 -27.46 14.15
CA ALA A 412 -6.67 -27.44 13.73
C ALA A 412 -6.47 -28.09 12.34
N THR A 413 -7.26 -29.13 12.00
CA THR A 413 -7.25 -29.72 10.65
C THR A 413 -7.77 -28.73 9.60
N ILE A 414 -8.80 -27.95 9.90
CA ILE A 414 -9.32 -26.90 9.00
C ILE A 414 -8.25 -25.83 8.74
N GLN A 415 -7.61 -25.31 9.79
CA GLN A 415 -6.54 -24.31 9.66
C GLN A 415 -5.37 -24.82 8.80
N VAL A 416 -4.99 -26.10 8.94
CA VAL A 416 -3.94 -26.70 8.09
C VAL A 416 -4.40 -26.88 6.64
N LYS A 417 -5.67 -27.21 6.38
CA LYS A 417 -6.22 -27.21 5.01
C LYS A 417 -6.17 -25.83 4.39
N GLU A 418 -6.63 -24.80 5.10
CA GLU A 418 -6.58 -23.41 4.64
C GLU A 418 -5.15 -22.96 4.34
N ALA A 419 -4.19 -23.26 5.22
CA ALA A 419 -2.77 -22.97 5.00
C ALA A 419 -2.17 -23.73 3.80
N ILE A 420 -2.58 -24.97 3.53
CA ILE A 420 -2.17 -25.73 2.34
C ILE A 420 -2.75 -25.12 1.07
N ILE A 421 -4.03 -24.73 1.07
CA ILE A 421 -4.67 -24.07 -0.07
C ILE A 421 -3.97 -22.74 -0.35
N GLU A 422 -3.77 -21.92 0.67
CA GLU A 422 -3.08 -20.64 0.55
C GLU A 422 -1.63 -20.80 0.09
N GLN A 423 -0.91 -21.84 0.55
CA GLN A 423 0.41 -22.16 0.00
C GLN A 423 0.34 -22.48 -1.51
N ARG A 424 -0.62 -23.30 -1.96
CA ARG A 424 -0.80 -23.63 -3.39
C ARG A 424 -1.14 -22.39 -4.22
N ARG A 425 -1.91 -21.44 -3.67
CA ARG A 425 -2.21 -20.14 -4.33
C ARG A 425 -0.96 -19.32 -4.52
N ASN A 426 -0.14 -19.19 -3.48
CA ASN A 426 1.14 -18.49 -3.54
C ASN A 426 2.14 -19.16 -4.50
N GLU A 427 2.20 -20.49 -4.54
CA GLU A 427 3.03 -21.24 -5.50
C GLU A 427 2.56 -21.01 -6.94
N MET A 428 1.25 -21.13 -7.22
CA MET A 428 0.66 -20.86 -8.53
C MET A 428 0.88 -19.40 -8.98
N PHE A 429 0.73 -18.42 -8.08
CA PHE A 429 0.96 -17.02 -8.40
C PHE A 429 2.44 -16.72 -8.66
N ALA A 430 3.36 -17.36 -7.92
CA ALA A 430 4.80 -17.22 -8.14
C ALA A 430 5.23 -17.79 -9.51
N GLU A 431 4.64 -18.89 -9.96
CA GLU A 431 4.85 -19.43 -11.31
C GLU A 431 4.38 -18.43 -12.39
N LEU A 432 3.16 -17.89 -12.26
CA LEU A 432 2.62 -16.89 -13.19
C LEU A 432 3.43 -15.59 -13.19
N TYR A 433 3.81 -15.08 -12.01
CA TYR A 433 4.65 -13.89 -11.90
C TYR A 433 6.04 -14.11 -12.50
N SER A 434 6.61 -15.31 -12.40
CA SER A 434 7.87 -15.65 -13.07
C SER A 434 7.77 -15.66 -14.60
N GLU A 435 6.59 -15.95 -15.17
CA GLU A 435 6.33 -15.79 -16.60
C GLU A 435 6.18 -14.30 -16.94
N TRP A 436 5.30 -13.58 -16.24
CA TRP A 436 5.02 -12.17 -16.46
C TRP A 436 6.25 -11.28 -16.36
N SER A 437 7.10 -11.48 -15.35
CA SER A 437 8.30 -10.68 -15.14
C SER A 437 9.35 -10.86 -16.24
N SER A 438 9.31 -11.95 -17.00
CA SER A 438 10.17 -12.13 -18.17
C SER A 438 9.78 -11.26 -19.38
N GLU A 439 8.60 -10.63 -19.34
CA GLU A 439 8.12 -9.70 -20.38
C GLU A 439 8.53 -8.23 -20.14
N TYR A 440 9.10 -7.89 -18.97
CA TYR A 440 9.38 -6.50 -18.57
C TYR A 440 10.88 -6.26 -18.36
N ASP A 441 11.44 -5.29 -19.09
CA ASP A 441 12.76 -4.75 -18.79
C ASP A 441 12.68 -3.82 -17.57
N VAL A 442 13.48 -4.10 -16.54
CA VAL A 442 13.54 -3.29 -15.30
C VAL A 442 14.86 -2.53 -15.24
N VAL A 443 14.78 -1.21 -15.10
CA VAL A 443 15.95 -0.31 -15.05
C VAL A 443 15.85 0.58 -13.82
N VAL A 444 16.79 0.43 -12.87
CA VAL A 444 16.82 1.19 -11.62
C VAL A 444 17.94 2.25 -11.65
N ASN A 445 17.59 3.49 -11.32
CA ASN A 445 18.53 4.58 -11.09
C ASN A 445 19.19 4.41 -9.72
N ASN A 446 20.20 3.54 -9.67
CA ASN A 446 20.95 3.24 -8.45
C ASN A 446 21.65 4.47 -7.84
N GLU A 447 21.95 5.53 -8.61
CA GLU A 447 22.53 6.75 -8.06
C GLU A 447 21.50 7.50 -7.21
N ALA A 448 20.31 7.75 -7.77
CA ALA A 448 19.20 8.35 -7.06
C ALA A 448 18.77 7.51 -5.84
N TRP A 449 18.64 6.19 -6.01
CA TRP A 449 18.21 5.27 -4.93
C TRP A 449 19.19 5.24 -3.74
N ASN A 450 20.49 5.22 -4.03
CA ASN A 450 21.51 5.25 -2.99
C ASN A 450 21.64 6.63 -2.33
N SER A 451 21.24 7.71 -3.00
CA SER A 451 21.27 9.08 -2.42
C SER A 451 20.26 9.30 -1.27
N ILE A 452 19.20 8.49 -1.19
CA ILE A 452 18.19 8.61 -0.12
C ILE A 452 18.80 8.21 1.23
N VAL A 453 18.73 9.08 2.24
CA VAL A 453 19.23 8.79 3.58
C VAL A 453 18.06 8.52 4.52
N LEU A 454 18.02 7.34 5.15
CA LEU A 454 16.96 6.97 6.12
C LEU A 454 17.24 7.50 7.54
N ASN A 455 18.43 8.03 7.75
CA ASN A 455 19.00 8.37 9.06
C ASN A 455 18.85 9.88 9.37
N GLU A 456 17.65 10.35 9.73
CA GLU A 456 17.41 11.69 10.32
C GLU A 456 17.13 11.64 11.84
#